data_AF-A0A2R6IL35-F1
#
_entry.id   AF-A0A2R6IL35-F1
#
_cell.length_a   1.000
_cell.length_b   1.000
_cell.length_c   1.000
_cell.angle_alpha   90.00
_cell.angle_beta   90.00
_cell.angle_gamma   90.00
#
_symmetry.space_group_name_H-M   'P 1'
#
loop_
_entity.id
_entity.type
_entity.pdbx_description
1 polymer ?
#
loop_
_entity_poly.entity_id
_entity_poly.type
_entity_poly.pdbx_seq_one_letter_code
_entity_poly.pdbx_strand_id
1 'polypeptide(L)' 'MEADDILRERPVLATAAVAAVSALAYVAVQVVLDGVVDPVETAMFVLVFTLVYVGGNRCLRGRAADESAE' A
#
# COMPACT_ATOMS: atom_id res chain seq x y z
N MET A 1 5.40 -18.60 -4.73
CA MET A 1 5.11 -17.58 -5.75
C MET A 1 3.60 -17.30 -5.67
N GLU A 2 3.13 -16.83 -4.51
CA GLU A 2 1.68 -16.63 -4.28
C GLU A 2 1.33 -15.15 -4.02
N ALA A 3 2.30 -14.35 -3.57
CA ALA A 3 2.09 -12.91 -3.40
C ALA A 3 1.80 -12.22 -4.74
N ASP A 4 2.47 -12.67 -5.82
CA ASP A 4 2.29 -12.14 -7.18
C ASP A 4 0.90 -12.50 -7.76
N ASP A 5 0.36 -13.67 -7.37
CA ASP A 5 -0.94 -14.17 -7.83
C ASP A 5 -2.12 -13.44 -7.16
N ILE A 6 -2.01 -13.12 -5.86
CA ILE A 6 -3.00 -12.28 -5.14
C ILE A 6 -3.09 -10.88 -5.77
N LEU A 7 -1.97 -10.33 -6.23
CA LEU A 7 -1.86 -9.07 -6.96
C LEU A 7 -2.47 -9.13 -8.38
N ARG A 8 -2.66 -10.33 -8.93
CA ARG A 8 -3.15 -10.57 -10.28
C ARG A 8 -4.66 -10.84 -10.32
N GLU A 9 -5.21 -11.59 -9.36
CA GLU A 9 -6.63 -11.95 -9.35
C GLU A 9 -7.53 -11.00 -8.54
N ARG A 10 -7.01 -10.33 -7.50
CA ARG A 10 -7.83 -9.49 -6.61
C ARG A 10 -7.09 -8.20 -6.19
N PRO A 11 -6.99 -7.20 -7.08
CA PRO A 11 -6.30 -5.94 -6.78
C PRO A 11 -6.85 -5.23 -5.52
N VAL A 12 -8.15 -5.37 -5.25
CA VAL A 12 -8.79 -4.82 -4.05
C VAL A 12 -8.26 -5.45 -2.76
N LEU A 13 -7.97 -6.76 -2.75
CA LEU A 13 -7.41 -7.43 -1.58
C LEU A 13 -5.96 -7.01 -1.32
N ALA A 14 -5.17 -6.84 -2.39
CA ALA A 14 -3.80 -6.34 -2.26
C ALA A 14 -3.77 -4.93 -1.67
N THR A 15 -4.65 -4.04 -2.16
CA THR A 15 -4.80 -2.68 -1.59
C THR A 15 -5.26 -2.72 -0.13
N ALA A 16 -6.24 -3.56 0.20
CA ALA A 16 -6.73 -3.70 1.57
C ALA A 16 -5.65 -4.23 2.52
N ALA A 17 -4.85 -5.21 2.08
CA ALA A 17 -3.74 -5.75 2.87
C ALA A 17 -2.66 -4.70 3.12
N VAL A 18 -2.28 -3.94 2.09
CA VAL A 18 -1.31 -2.84 2.26
C VAL A 18 -1.85 -1.77 3.20
N ALA A 19 -3.10 -1.32 3.00
CA ALA A 19 -3.71 -0.33 3.87
C ALA A 19 -3.74 -0.81 5.34
N ALA A 20 -4.07 -2.08 5.58
CA ALA A 20 -4.09 -2.67 6.92
C ALA A 20 -2.68 -2.70 7.55
N VAL A 21 -1.67 -3.14 6.80
CA VAL A 21 -0.28 -3.20 7.28
C VAL A 21 0.26 -1.80 7.58
N SER A 22 0.00 -0.82 6.69
CA SER A 22 0.41 0.57 6.90
C SER A 22 -0.26 1.19 8.12
N ALA A 23 -1.56 0.94 8.31
CA ALA A 23 -2.29 1.45 9.47
C ALA A 23 -1.72 0.88 10.78
N LEU A 24 -1.49 -0.44 10.83
CA LEU A 24 -0.93 -1.10 12.00
C LEU A 24 0.48 -0.60 12.33
N ALA A 25 1.34 -0.45 11.32
CA ALA A 25 2.69 0.06 11.50
C ALA A 25 2.69 1.50 12.04
N TYR A 26 1.86 2.39 11.46
CA TYR A 26 1.84 3.79 11.86
C TYR A 26 1.25 4.00 13.26
N VAL A 27 0.19 3.26 13.59
CA VAL A 27 -0.40 3.26 14.94
C VAL A 27 0.63 2.78 15.97
N ALA A 28 1.38 1.71 15.68
CA ALA A 28 2.41 1.21 16.58
C ALA A 28 3.51 2.27 16.83
N VAL A 29 3.92 3.00 15.78
CA VAL A 29 4.90 4.08 15.91
C VAL A 29 4.38 5.23 16.77
N GLN A 30 3.15 5.69 16.56
CA GLN A 30 2.54 6.76 17.37
C GLN A 30 2.40 6.36 18.85
N VAL A 31 1.98 5.11 19.12
CA VAL A 31 1.89 4.59 20.49
C VAL A 31 3.25 4.59 21.19
N VAL A 32 4.32 4.24 20.46
CA VAL A 32 5.68 4.21 21.02
C VAL A 32 6.25 5.62 21.25
N LEU A 33 5.98 6.57 20.36
CA LEU A 33 6.60 7.90 20.38
C LEU A 33 5.81 8.93 21.21
N ASP A 34 4.49 8.99 20.99
CA ASP A 34 3.62 10.05 21.55
C ASP A 34 2.64 9.52 22.61
N GLY A 35 2.41 8.20 22.63
CA GLY A 35 1.43 7.57 23.53
C GLY A 35 -0.03 7.89 23.21
N VAL A 36 -0.28 8.73 22.19
CA VAL A 36 -1.61 9.12 21.70
C VAL A 36 -1.64 8.93 20.18
N VAL A 37 -2.74 8.37 19.68
CA VAL A 37 -2.96 8.15 18.25
C VAL A 37 -3.87 9.24 17.71
N ASP A 38 -3.39 10.02 16.73
CA ASP A 38 -4.23 10.93 15.97
C ASP A 38 -4.88 10.21 14.78
N PRO A 39 -6.22 10.13 14.74
CA PRO A 39 -6.92 9.37 13.70
C PRO A 39 -6.87 10.05 12.33
N VAL A 40 -6.76 11.38 12.26
CA VAL A 40 -6.72 12.12 10.99
C VAL A 40 -5.34 11.96 10.35
N GLU A 41 -4.29 12.10 11.13
CA GLU A 41 -2.92 11.88 10.69
C GLU A 41 -2.70 10.44 10.22
N THR A 42 -3.19 9.46 10.98
CA THR A 42 -3.12 8.04 10.61
C THR A 42 -3.83 7.77 9.28
N ALA A 43 -5.04 8.33 9.10
CA ALA A 43 -5.80 8.18 7.87
C ALA A 43 -5.06 8.76 6.66
N MET A 44 -4.44 9.94 6.81
CA MET A 44 -3.64 10.58 5.77
C MET A 44 -2.40 9.74 5.42
N PHE A 45 -1.69 9.23 6.42
CA PHE A 45 -0.52 8.38 6.19
C PHE A 45 -0.88 7.12 5.40
N VAL A 46 -1.94 6.42 5.83
CA VAL A 46 -2.44 5.22 5.14
C VAL A 46 -2.86 5.55 3.71
N LEU A 47 -3.54 6.68 3.48
CA LEU A 47 -3.95 7.13 2.16
C LEU A 47 -2.74 7.36 1.24
N VAL A 48 -1.75 8.13 1.70
CA VAL A 48 -0.55 8.44 0.92
C VAL A 48 0.23 7.16 0.60
N PHE A 49 0.42 6.29 1.60
CA PHE A 49 1.14 5.04 1.41
C PHE A 49 0.43 4.12 0.42
N THR A 50 -0.90 4.03 0.52
CA THR A 50 -1.73 3.25 -0.40
C THR A 50 -1.63 3.81 -1.83
N LEU A 51 -1.68 5.12 -1.99
CA LEU A 51 -1.53 5.78 -3.29
C LEU A 51 -0.15 5.53 -3.91
N VAL A 52 0.91 5.57 -3.11
CA VAL A 52 2.27 5.26 -3.58
C VAL A 52 2.39 3.80 -4.00
N TYR A 53 1.83 2.87 -3.24
CA TYR A 53 1.83 1.44 -3.59
C TYR A 53 1.05 1.17 -4.89
N VAL A 54 -0.19 1.66 -4.97
CA VAL A 54 -1.04 1.49 -6.16
C VAL A 54 -0.44 2.20 -7.37
N GLY A 55 0.04 3.43 -7.18
CA GLY A 55 0.68 4.24 -8.21
C GLY A 55 1.98 3.60 -8.72
N GLY A 56 2.85 3.15 -7.83
CA GLY A 56 4.08 2.43 -8.16
C GLY A 56 3.80 1.13 -8.90
N ASN A 57 2.87 0.32 -8.40
CA ASN A 57 2.48 -0.93 -9.06
C ASN A 57 1.88 -0.69 -10.46
N ARG A 58 1.08 0.37 -10.63
CA ARG A 58 0.53 0.77 -11.93
C ARG A 58 1.60 1.30 -12.89
N CYS A 59 2.57 2.09 -12.41
CA CYS A 59 3.70 2.57 -13.21
C CYS A 59 4.60 1.43 -13.68
N LEU A 60 4.96 0.50 -12.77
CA LEU A 60 5.79 -0.65 -13.10
C LEU A 60 5.10 -1.58 -14.11
N ARG A 61 3.78 -1.81 -13.96
CA ARG A 61 2.98 -2.55 -14.97
C ARG A 61 2.93 -1.84 -16.32
N GLY A 62 2.75 -0.51 -16.34
CA GLY A 62 2.74 0.26 -17.58
C GLY A 62 4.06 0.15 -18.32
N ARG A 63 5.18 0.16 -17.59
CA ARG A 63 6.52 0.05 -18.16
C ARG A 63 6.85 -1.37 -18.66
N ALA A 64 6.45 -2.41 -17.93
CA ALA A 64 6.68 -3.80 -18.36
C ALA A 64 5.84 -4.21 -19.60
N ALA A 65 4.65 -3.62 -19.77
CA ALA A 65 3.81 -3.83 -20.96
C ALA A 65 4.40 -3.17 -22.21
N ASP A 66 5.03 -2.00 -22.04
CA ASP A 66 5.71 -1.26 -23.11
C ASP A 66 6.99 -2.01 -23.57
N GLU A 67 7.75 -2.57 -22.62
CA GLU A 67 9.00 -3.31 -22.87
C GLU A 67 8.79 -4.71 -23.50
N SER A 68 7.59 -5.29 -23.39
CA SER A 68 7.23 -6.58 -24.03
C SER A 68 6.67 -6.42 -25.45
N ALA A 69 6.43 -5.18 -25.89
CA ALA A 69 5.88 -4.86 -27.21
C ALA A 69 6.96 -4.47 -28.25
N GLU A 70 8.23 -4.48 -27.84
CA GLU A 70 9.42 -4.26 -28.67
C GLU A 70 10.12 -5.60 -28.98
#